data_AF-A0A660XTS9-F1
#
_entry.id   AF-A0A660XTS9-F1
#
_cell.length_a   1.000
_cell.length_b   1.000
_cell.length_c   1.000
_cell.angle_alpha   90.00
_cell.angle_beta   90.00
_cell.angle_gamma   90.00
#
_symmetry.space_group_name_H-M   'P 1'
#
loop_
_entity.id
_entity.type
_entity.pdbx_description
1 polymer ?
#
loop_
_entity_poly.entity_id
_entity_poly.type
_entity_poly.pdbx_seq_one_letter_code
_entity_poly.pdbx_strand_id
1 'polypeptide(L)' 'MEFSVLKFDEKGLIPAIVQDVKTGEVLMLAYMNRESLLQT' A
#
# COMPACT_ATOMS: atom_id res chain seq x y z
N MET A 1 14.70 5.54 -2.80
CA MET A 1 13.37 5.19 -3.31
C MET A 1 12.52 6.45 -3.27
N GLU A 2 12.05 6.93 -4.40
CA GLU A 2 11.18 8.11 -4.48
C GLU A 2 9.76 7.73 -4.06
N PHE A 3 9.37 8.05 -2.83
CA PHE A 3 7.98 7.93 -2.35
C PHE A 3 7.07 9.09 -2.83
N SER A 4 7.58 9.96 -3.71
CA SER A 4 6.98 11.25 -4.09
C SER A 4 5.66 11.16 -4.88
N VAL A 5 5.22 9.95 -5.27
CA VAL A 5 3.97 9.76 -6.05
C VAL A 5 2.84 9.12 -5.22
N LEU A 6 3.08 8.79 -3.94
CA LEU A 6 2.04 8.23 -3.09
C LEU A 6 1.01 9.30 -2.74
N LYS A 7 -0.13 9.26 -3.43
CA LYS A 7 -1.30 10.08 -3.11
C LYS A 7 -2.04 9.45 -1.93
N PHE A 8 -1.84 10.05 -0.76
CA PHE A 8 -2.64 9.77 0.41
C PHE A 8 -4.02 10.41 0.22
N ASP A 9 -5.05 9.68 0.60
CA ASP A 9 -6.43 10.17 0.67
C ASP A 9 -6.58 11.22 1.79
N GLU A 10 -7.75 11.87 1.90
CA GLU A 10 -8.02 12.93 2.89
C GLU A 10 -7.81 12.47 4.35
N LYS A 11 -7.87 11.15 4.58
CA LYS A 11 -7.61 10.50 5.88
C LYS A 11 -6.15 10.12 6.12
N GLY A 12 -5.23 10.45 5.20
CA GLY A 12 -3.81 10.10 5.31
C GLY A 12 -3.51 8.62 5.05
N LEU A 13 -4.39 7.92 4.33
CA LEU A 13 -4.30 6.51 3.99
C LEU A 13 -4.02 6.32 2.49
N ILE A 14 -3.31 5.27 2.13
CA ILE A 14 -3.17 4.79 0.74
C ILE A 14 -3.80 3.42 0.59
N PRO A 15 -4.45 3.12 -0.56
CA PRO A 15 -4.83 1.76 -0.88
C PRO A 15 -3.58 0.91 -1.18
N ALA A 16 -3.52 -0.30 -0.63
CA ALA A 16 -2.47 -1.28 -0.85
C ALA A 16 -3.11 -2.60 -1.30
N ILE A 17 -2.63 -3.16 -2.41
CA ILE A 17 -3.10 -4.45 -2.93
C ILE A 17 -2.05 -5.49 -2.58
N VAL A 18 -2.46 -6.54 -1.89
CA VAL A 18 -1.58 -7.68 -1.57
C VAL A 18 -1.84 -8.77 -2.58
N GLN A 19 -0.77 -9.19 -3.25
CA GLN A 19 -0.78 -10.19 -4.30
C GLN A 19 0.17 -11.33 -3.94
N ASP A 20 -0.20 -12.55 -4.29
CA ASP A 20 0.72 -13.69 -4.19
C ASP A 20 1.83 -13.55 -5.23
N VAL A 21 3.09 -13.61 -4.78
CA VAL A 21 4.27 -13.39 -5.64
C VAL A 21 4.50 -14.50 -6.66
N LYS A 22 3.95 -15.69 -6.45
CA LYS A 22 4.15 -16.86 -7.32
C LYS A 22 3.04 -17.01 -8.35
N THR A 23 1.79 -16.76 -7.95
CA THR A 23 0.61 -16.96 -8.81
C THR A 23 0.11 -15.66 -9.43
N GLY A 24 0.44 -14.51 -8.83
CA GLY A 24 -0.14 -13.23 -9.23
C GLY A 24 -1.60 -13.07 -8.81
N GLU A 25 -2.10 -13.90 -7.90
CA GLU A 25 -3.47 -13.77 -7.40
C GLU A 25 -3.58 -12.61 -6.42
N VAL A 26 -4.61 -11.76 -6.58
CA VAL A 26 -4.90 -10.68 -5.63
C VAL A 26 -5.59 -11.29 -4.41
N LEU A 27 -4.90 -11.23 -3.27
CA LEU A 27 -5.38 -11.81 -2.02
C LEU A 27 -6.29 -10.84 -1.26
N MET A 28 -5.89 -9.56 -1.17
CA MET A 28 -6.68 -8.56 -0.46
C MET A 28 -6.40 -7.12 -0.90
N LEU A 29 -7.41 -6.27 -0.72
CA LEU A 29 -7.29 -4.82 -0.72
C LEU A 29 -7.23 -4.33 0.73
N ALA A 30 -6.15 -3.64 1.08
CA ALA A 30 -5.93 -3.04 2.39
C ALA A 30 -5.69 -1.53 2.26
N TYR A 31 -5.64 -0.84 3.39
CA TYR A 31 -5.24 0.56 3.46
C TYR A 31 -4.06 0.70 4.42
N MET A 32 -3.06 1.49 4.03
CA MET A 32 -1.86 1.75 4.83
C MET A 32 -1.73 3.25 5.11
N ASN A 33 -1.38 3.62 6.34
CA ASN A 33 -0.99 4.98 6.66
C ASN A 33 0.52 5.19 6.43
N ARG A 34 1.00 6.42 6.58
CA ARG A 34 2.43 6.78 6.44
C ARG A 34 3.35 6.00 7.38
N GLU A 35 2.91 5.72 8.60
CA GLU A 35 3.70 5.00 9.60
C GLU A 35 3.85 3.52 9.25
N SER A 36 2.77 2.85 8.83
CA SER A 36 2.80 1.46 8.36
C SER A 36 3.68 1.27 7.14
N LEU A 37 3.74 2.26 6.24
CA LEU A 37 4.64 2.27 5.09
C LEU A 37 6.12 2.35 5.46
N LEU A 38 6.46 3.01 6.58
CA LEU A 38 7.84 3.15 7.06
C LEU A 38 8.37 1.91 7.78
N GLN A 39 7.48 1.01 8.22
CA GLN A 39 7.80 -0.22 8.93
C GLN A 39 7.83 -1.47 8.03
N THR A 40 7.47 -1.32 6.74
CA THR A 40 7.44 -2.41 5.74
C THR A 40 8.67 -2.33 4.85
#